data_AF-A0AAJ2F8K8-F1
#
_entry.id   AF-A0AAJ2F8K8-F1
#
_cell.length_a   1.000
_cell.length_b   1.000
_cell.length_c   1.000
_cell.angle_alpha   90.00
_cell.angle_beta   90.00
_cell.angle_gamma   90.00
#
_symmetry.space_group_name_H-M   'P 1'
#
loop_
_entity.id
_entity.type
_entity.pdbx_description
1 polymer ?
#
loop_
_entity_poly.entity_id
_entity_poly.type
_entity_poly.pdbx_seq_one_letter_code
_entity_poly.pdbx_strand_id
1 'polypeptide(L)'
;MGWRSRRNRSFRARLRAFQEMRGETPDAGFIADLEFLENRDLDLSVRIGGLLAFNALAITIGTHPISASPGAPLSLDAATQPWLTIASIVGILPLILSSFLCLRALLLGEEFDSDRLDKADGLRQRLFAAFTYSIDAQAQLLSVAVRATIAGGALTLAVWVWILAEKMLAVSAATS
;
A
#
# COMPACT_ATOMS: atom_id res chain seq x y z
N MET A 1 34.02 19.53 -26.11
CA MET A 1 33.39 18.55 -25.20
C MET A 1 32.56 19.32 -24.18
N GLY A 2 31.23 19.34 -24.13
CA GLY A 2 30.20 18.50 -24.77
C GLY A 2 29.11 18.05 -23.77
N TRP A 3 28.74 18.84 -22.74
CA TRP A 3 27.88 18.39 -21.62
C TRP A 3 26.70 19.33 -21.26
N ARG A 4 26.13 20.05 -22.25
CA ARG A 4 24.95 20.92 -22.00
C ARG A 4 23.77 20.75 -22.98
N SER A 5 23.79 19.79 -23.91
CA SER A 5 22.77 19.67 -24.99
C SER A 5 21.61 18.69 -24.74
N ARG A 6 21.64 17.83 -23.71
CA ARG A 6 20.66 16.73 -23.58
C ARG A 6 19.29 17.10 -23.00
N ARG A 7 19.12 18.26 -22.35
CA ARG A 7 17.85 18.59 -21.65
C ARG A 7 16.76 19.26 -22.52
N ASN A 8 17.09 19.84 -23.68
CA ASN A 8 16.11 20.57 -24.51
C ASN A 8 15.52 19.76 -25.67
N ARG A 9 15.97 18.53 -25.91
CA ARG A 9 15.36 17.64 -26.92
C ARG A 9 14.11 16.91 -26.41
N SER A 10 13.97 16.72 -25.11
CA SER A 10 12.91 15.89 -24.53
C SER A 10 11.53 16.56 -24.54
N PHE A 11 11.42 17.87 -24.26
CA PHE A 11 10.13 18.54 -24.18
C PHE A 11 9.46 18.73 -25.55
N ARG A 12 10.23 19.15 -26.57
CA ARG A 12 9.69 19.35 -27.93
C ARG A 12 9.34 18.04 -28.63
N ALA A 13 10.08 16.96 -28.35
CA ALA A 13 9.75 15.63 -28.84
C ALA A 13 8.49 15.07 -28.15
N ARG A 14 8.39 15.20 -26.81
CA ARG A 14 7.19 14.85 -26.04
C ARG A 14 5.96 15.64 -26.50
N LEU A 15 6.11 16.94 -26.72
CA LEU A 15 5.04 17.81 -27.19
C LEU A 15 4.59 17.42 -28.61
N ARG A 16 5.52 17.07 -29.51
CA ARG A 16 5.17 16.59 -30.86
C ARG A 16 4.49 15.23 -30.85
N ALA A 17 4.98 14.27 -30.06
CA ALA A 17 4.34 12.96 -29.91
C ALA A 17 2.94 13.07 -29.28
N PHE A 18 2.77 13.97 -28.30
CA PHE A 18 1.48 14.31 -27.71
C PHE A 18 0.54 15.02 -28.71
N GLN A 19 1.08 15.90 -29.56
CA GLN A 19 0.36 16.57 -30.63
C GLN A 19 -0.03 15.61 -31.78
N GLU A 20 0.83 14.66 -32.13
CA GLU A 20 0.57 13.58 -33.10
C GLU A 20 -0.52 12.63 -32.59
N MET A 21 -0.48 12.25 -31.31
CA MET A 21 -1.56 11.48 -30.67
C MET A 21 -2.91 12.20 -30.68
N ARG A 22 -2.92 13.53 -30.60
CA ARG A 22 -4.13 14.37 -30.66
C ARG A 22 -4.60 14.67 -32.09
N GLY A 23 -3.76 14.41 -33.10
CA GLY A 23 -4.01 14.77 -34.50
C GLY A 23 -4.98 13.82 -35.22
N GLU A 24 -5.09 12.57 -34.76
CA GLU A 24 -6.09 11.61 -35.20
C GLU A 24 -7.21 11.53 -34.16
N THR A 25 -8.47 11.61 -34.58
CA THR A 25 -9.60 11.29 -33.69
C THR A 25 -9.42 9.84 -33.21
N PRO A 26 -9.25 9.62 -31.89
CA PRO A 26 -9.11 8.26 -31.38
C PRO A 26 -10.38 7.47 -31.69
N ASP A 27 -10.21 6.19 -32.02
CA ASP A 27 -11.35 5.29 -32.22
C ASP A 27 -12.24 5.26 -30.97
N ALA A 28 -13.55 5.18 -31.16
CA ALA A 28 -14.51 5.21 -30.06
C ALA A 28 -14.30 4.04 -29.09
N GLY A 29 -13.89 2.87 -29.59
CA GLY A 29 -13.53 1.72 -28.76
C GLY A 29 -12.32 2.00 -27.86
N PHE A 30 -11.29 2.65 -28.40
CA PHE A 30 -10.10 3.02 -27.63
C PHE A 30 -10.39 4.05 -26.52
N ILE A 31 -11.30 4.99 -26.76
CA ILE A 31 -11.73 5.94 -25.73
C ILE A 31 -12.46 5.20 -24.59
N ALA A 32 -13.35 4.28 -24.93
CA ALA A 32 -14.08 3.48 -23.94
C ALA A 32 -13.13 2.61 -23.10
N ASP A 33 -12.10 2.02 -23.71
CA ASP A 33 -11.08 1.23 -23.00
C ASP A 33 -10.28 2.10 -22.03
N LEU A 34 -9.90 3.32 -22.43
CA LEU A 34 -9.21 4.26 -21.54
C LEU A 34 -10.09 4.69 -20.36
N GLU A 35 -11.35 5.02 -20.62
CA GLU A 35 -12.31 5.40 -19.57
C GLU A 35 -12.54 4.24 -18.59
N PHE A 36 -12.61 3.01 -19.08
CA PHE A 36 -12.69 1.82 -18.23
C PHE A 36 -11.46 1.68 -17.33
N LEU A 37 -10.25 1.80 -17.90
CA LEU A 37 -9.01 1.66 -17.13
C LEU A 37 -8.81 2.82 -16.14
N GLU A 38 -9.18 4.05 -16.49
CA GLU A 38 -9.14 5.20 -15.59
C GLU A 38 -10.07 5.00 -14.39
N ASN A 39 -11.32 4.59 -14.64
CA ASN A 39 -12.26 4.27 -13.57
C ASN A 39 -11.75 3.14 -12.67
N ARG A 40 -11.06 2.15 -13.25
CA ARG A 40 -10.48 1.03 -12.52
C ARG A 40 -9.30 1.45 -11.63
N ASP A 41 -8.41 2.30 -12.14
CA ASP A 41 -7.28 2.86 -11.38
C ASP A 41 -7.80 3.75 -10.22
N LEU A 42 -8.81 4.59 -10.48
CA LEU A 42 -9.49 5.37 -9.44
C LEU A 42 -10.11 4.48 -8.34
N ASP A 43 -10.84 3.43 -8.70
CA ASP A 43 -11.40 2.48 -7.74
C ASP A 43 -10.31 1.79 -6.90
N LEU A 44 -9.20 1.37 -7.53
CA LEU A 44 -8.07 0.78 -6.82
C LEU A 44 -7.41 1.78 -5.87
N SER A 45 -7.15 3.01 -6.32
CA SER A 45 -6.57 4.07 -5.50
C SER A 45 -7.41 4.38 -4.26
N VAL A 46 -8.74 4.49 -4.41
CA VAL A 46 -9.67 4.66 -3.28
C VAL A 46 -9.61 3.49 -2.32
N ARG A 47 -9.59 2.25 -2.82
CA ARG A 47 -9.51 1.05 -1.96
C ARG A 47 -8.19 0.95 -1.22
N ILE A 48 -7.07 1.24 -1.88
CA ILE A 48 -5.74 1.24 -1.28
C ILE A 48 -5.65 2.31 -0.20
N GLY A 49 -6.13 3.54 -0.49
CA GLY A 49 -6.21 4.62 0.48
C GLY A 49 -7.07 4.27 1.69
N GLY A 50 -8.24 3.66 1.46
CA GLY A 50 -9.12 3.18 2.54
C GLY A 50 -8.46 2.11 3.41
N LEU A 51 -7.78 1.13 2.81
CA LEU A 51 -7.04 0.11 3.55
C LEU A 51 -5.87 0.68 4.35
N LEU A 52 -5.15 1.66 3.79
CA LEU A 52 -4.05 2.34 4.47
C LEU A 52 -4.55 3.12 5.71
N ALA A 53 -5.66 3.84 5.58
CA ALA A 53 -6.30 4.52 6.70
C ALA A 53 -6.76 3.54 7.78
N PHE A 54 -7.38 2.43 7.38
CA PHE A 54 -7.77 1.36 8.30
C PHE A 54 -6.56 0.77 9.04
N ASN A 55 -5.48 0.46 8.32
CA ASN A 55 -4.26 -0.07 8.91
C ASN A 55 -3.64 0.92 9.91
N ALA A 56 -3.66 2.23 9.62
CA ALA A 56 -3.15 3.23 10.56
C ALA A 56 -3.92 3.21 11.90
N LEU A 57 -5.26 3.10 11.84
CA LEU A 57 -6.10 2.94 13.03
C LEU A 57 -5.80 1.63 13.75
N ALA A 58 -5.71 0.52 13.02
CA ALA A 58 -5.45 -0.80 13.58
C ALA A 58 -4.07 -0.89 14.25
N ILE A 59 -3.03 -0.30 13.65
CA ILE A 59 -1.68 -0.21 14.22
C ILE A 59 -1.71 0.63 15.49
N THR A 60 -2.32 1.82 15.44
CA THR A 60 -2.46 2.70 16.62
C THR A 60 -3.11 1.95 17.76
N ILE A 61 -4.24 1.30 17.49
CA ILE A 61 -4.96 0.51 18.48
C ILE A 61 -4.09 -0.65 18.98
N GLY A 62 -3.43 -1.38 18.08
CA GLY A 62 -2.56 -2.51 18.39
C GLY A 62 -1.39 -2.15 19.31
N THR A 63 -0.92 -0.90 19.30
CA THR A 63 0.15 -0.42 20.19
C THR A 63 -0.30 -0.09 21.62
N HIS A 64 -1.61 -0.01 21.89
CA HIS A 64 -2.13 0.33 23.23
C HIS A 64 -1.58 -0.53 24.38
N PRO A 65 -1.39 -1.86 24.26
CA PRO A 65 -0.81 -2.64 25.32
C PRO A 65 0.56 -2.12 25.78
N ILE A 66 1.36 -1.55 24.88
CA ILE A 66 2.71 -1.08 25.17
C ILE A 66 2.70 0.37 25.68
N SER A 67 1.80 1.21 25.16
CA SER A 67 1.77 2.65 25.46
C SER A 67 0.76 3.04 26.55
N ALA A 68 -0.12 2.13 26.97
CA ALA A 68 -1.12 2.40 27.99
C ALA A 68 -0.48 2.63 29.37
N SER A 69 -1.16 3.42 30.19
CA SER A 69 -0.70 3.68 31.56
C SER A 69 -0.65 2.39 32.40
N PRO A 70 0.26 2.32 33.39
CA PRO A 70 0.27 1.25 34.36
C PRO A 70 -1.11 1.09 35.02
N GLY A 71 -1.60 -0.15 35.11
CA GLY A 71 -2.91 -0.48 35.70
C GLY A 71 -4.07 -0.64 34.71
N ALA A 72 -3.90 -0.28 33.43
CA ALA A 72 -4.89 -0.60 32.41
C ALA A 72 -4.99 -2.14 32.17
N PRO A 73 -6.17 -2.67 31.79
CA PRO A 73 -6.37 -4.11 31.61
C PRO A 73 -5.38 -4.74 30.63
N LEU A 74 -5.07 -4.05 29.53
CA LEU A 74 -4.13 -4.53 28.51
C LEU A 74 -2.70 -4.00 28.66
N SER A 75 -2.40 -3.11 29.61
CA SER A 75 -1.05 -2.51 29.67
C SER A 75 0.02 -3.52 30.06
N LEU A 76 1.13 -3.47 29.35
CA LEU A 76 2.28 -4.33 29.56
C LEU A 76 3.40 -3.49 30.17
N ASP A 77 4.10 -4.09 31.13
CA ASP A 77 5.39 -3.58 31.58
C ASP A 77 6.49 -4.47 30.98
N ALA A 78 7.32 -3.89 30.12
CA ALA A 78 8.35 -4.63 29.40
C ALA A 78 9.40 -5.26 30.32
N ALA A 79 9.62 -4.70 31.52
CA ALA A 79 10.57 -5.25 32.48
C ALA A 79 10.06 -6.56 33.11
N THR A 80 8.76 -6.64 33.37
CA THR A 80 8.14 -7.80 34.03
C THR A 80 7.51 -8.80 33.05
N GLN A 81 7.06 -8.33 31.88
CA GLN A 81 6.34 -9.12 30.87
C GLN A 81 6.99 -9.01 29.47
N PRO A 82 8.32 -9.23 29.32
CA PRO A 82 9.04 -8.97 28.08
C PRO A 82 8.53 -9.80 26.90
N TRP A 83 8.11 -11.04 27.15
CA TRP A 83 7.62 -11.93 26.11
C TRP A 83 6.25 -11.49 25.56
N LEU A 84 5.35 -10.97 26.41
CA LEU A 84 4.06 -10.40 25.97
C LEU A 84 4.28 -9.12 25.17
N THR A 85 5.25 -8.29 25.58
CA THR A 85 5.62 -7.09 24.81
C THR A 85 6.12 -7.46 23.42
N ILE A 86 7.01 -8.46 23.30
CA ILE A 86 7.49 -8.96 22.02
C ILE A 86 6.33 -9.53 21.19
N ALA A 87 5.45 -10.34 21.80
CA ALA A 87 4.28 -10.88 21.12
C ALA A 87 3.36 -9.77 20.59
N SER A 88 3.16 -8.69 21.35
CA SER A 88 2.37 -7.52 20.92
C SER A 88 3.01 -6.79 19.74
N ILE A 89 4.34 -6.66 19.71
CA ILE A 89 5.05 -6.07 18.57
C ILE A 89 4.89 -6.96 17.33
N VAL A 90 5.10 -8.28 17.50
CA VAL A 90 4.96 -9.26 16.42
C VAL A 90 3.52 -9.28 15.88
N GLY A 91 2.52 -9.11 16.73
CA GLY A 91 1.11 -9.02 16.36
C GLY A 91 0.80 -7.95 15.31
N ILE A 92 1.51 -6.83 15.37
CA ILE A 92 1.29 -5.65 14.52
C ILE A 92 2.09 -5.74 13.21
N LEU A 93 3.14 -6.58 13.14
CA LEU A 93 4.01 -6.69 11.96
C LEU A 93 3.25 -6.93 10.64
N PRO A 94 2.23 -7.80 10.57
CA PRO A 94 1.49 -7.98 9.32
C PRO A 94 0.69 -6.74 8.89
N LEU A 95 0.24 -5.90 9.84
CA LEU A 95 -0.41 -4.61 9.54
C LEU A 95 0.59 -3.60 8.96
N ILE A 96 1.83 -3.59 9.47
CA ILE A 96 2.92 -2.77 8.94
C ILE A 96 3.28 -3.23 7.53
N LEU A 97 3.40 -4.55 7.31
CA LEU A 97 3.65 -5.13 5.99
C LEU A 97 2.53 -4.77 5.01
N SER A 98 1.27 -4.88 5.43
CA SER A 98 0.12 -4.46 4.62
C SER A 98 0.21 -2.98 4.22
N SER A 99 0.53 -2.10 5.18
CA SER A 99 0.70 -0.66 4.91
C SER A 99 1.83 -0.38 3.92
N PHE A 100 2.95 -1.09 4.05
CA PHE A 100 4.06 -1.01 3.10
C PHE A 100 3.64 -1.45 1.69
N LEU A 101 2.87 -2.53 1.55
CA LEU A 101 2.35 -2.99 0.26
C LEU A 101 1.38 -1.98 -0.36
N CYS A 102 0.51 -1.36 0.45
CA CYS A 102 -0.37 -0.27 0.01
C CYS A 102 0.43 0.93 -0.51
N LEU A 103 1.47 1.37 0.22
CA LEU A 103 2.34 2.46 -0.25
C LEU A 103 3.04 2.10 -1.55
N ARG A 104 3.55 0.87 -1.67
CA ARG A 104 4.16 0.39 -2.91
C ARG A 104 3.17 0.38 -4.08
N ALA A 105 1.92 -0.01 -3.83
CA ALA A 105 0.87 0.02 -4.85
C ALA A 105 0.54 1.45 -5.30
N LEU A 106 0.47 2.42 -4.38
CA LEU A 106 0.22 3.82 -4.72
C LEU A 106 1.35 4.47 -5.52
N LEU A 107 2.61 4.10 -5.25
CA LEU A 107 3.77 4.62 -5.97
C LEU A 107 4.00 3.92 -7.33
N LEU A 108 3.25 2.86 -7.61
CA LEU A 108 3.35 2.11 -8.86
C LEU A 108 2.75 2.92 -10.01
N GLY A 109 3.62 3.55 -10.80
CA GLY A 109 3.24 4.43 -11.91
C GLY A 109 4.08 5.71 -11.98
N GLU A 110 4.71 6.12 -10.87
CA GLU A 110 5.59 7.30 -10.83
C GLU A 110 6.94 7.07 -11.55
N GLU A 111 7.37 5.82 -11.72
CA GLU A 111 8.72 5.45 -12.22
C GLU A 111 8.81 5.28 -13.75
N PHE A 112 7.88 5.84 -14.53
CA PHE A 112 7.89 5.63 -15.99
C PHE A 112 9.12 6.26 -16.68
N ASP A 113 10.07 5.40 -17.08
CA ASP A 113 11.20 5.76 -17.92
C ASP A 113 10.74 5.93 -19.38
N SER A 114 10.59 7.19 -19.79
CA SER A 114 10.18 7.59 -21.14
C SER A 114 11.36 7.70 -22.12
N ASP A 115 12.61 7.46 -21.70
CA ASP A 115 13.81 7.76 -22.50
C ASP A 115 14.04 6.79 -23.69
N ARG A 116 13.19 5.78 -23.93
CA ARG A 116 13.36 4.76 -24.99
C ARG A 116 12.25 4.68 -26.04
N LEU A 117 11.42 5.71 -26.16
CA LEU A 117 10.19 5.68 -26.95
C LEU A 117 10.38 6.28 -28.36
N ASP A 118 11.04 5.54 -29.25
CA ASP A 118 11.47 6.03 -30.58
C ASP A 118 10.53 5.71 -31.77
N LYS A 119 9.27 5.25 -31.60
CA LYS A 119 8.31 5.10 -32.74
C LYS A 119 6.86 5.34 -32.34
N ALA A 120 6.15 6.16 -33.13
CA ALA A 120 4.79 6.68 -32.85
C ALA A 120 3.69 5.60 -32.74
N ASP A 121 3.74 4.53 -33.55
CA ASP A 121 2.68 3.51 -33.55
C ASP A 121 2.83 2.49 -32.40
N GLY A 122 4.07 2.13 -32.06
CA GLY A 122 4.37 1.24 -30.94
C GLY A 122 4.30 1.92 -29.57
N LEU A 123 4.28 3.25 -29.55
CA LEU A 123 4.22 4.06 -28.33
C LEU A 123 2.86 3.94 -27.64
N ARG A 124 1.76 4.09 -28.38
CA ARG A 124 0.39 4.02 -27.84
C ARG A 124 0.14 2.66 -27.19
N GLN A 125 0.47 1.58 -27.89
CA GLN A 125 0.23 0.22 -27.39
C GLN A 125 1.13 -0.15 -26.21
N ARG A 126 2.36 0.38 -26.15
CA ARG A 126 3.25 0.20 -25.00
C ARG A 126 2.82 0.98 -23.76
N LEU A 127 2.37 2.22 -23.93
CA LEU A 127 1.81 3.02 -22.84
C LEU A 127 0.55 2.35 -22.28
N PHE A 128 -0.33 1.89 -23.17
CA PHE A 128 -1.53 1.15 -22.78
C PHE A 128 -1.17 -0.15 -22.04
N ALA A 129 -0.28 -0.97 -22.60
CA ALA A 129 0.14 -2.22 -21.95
C ALA A 129 0.79 -2.00 -20.58
N ALA A 130 1.59 -0.95 -20.44
CA ALA A 130 2.24 -0.63 -19.19
C ALA A 130 1.25 -0.04 -18.16
N PHE A 131 0.19 0.66 -18.59
CA PHE A 131 -0.90 1.10 -17.72
C PHE A 131 -1.79 -0.08 -17.25
N THR A 132 -2.12 -1.02 -18.14
CA THR A 132 -2.81 -2.25 -17.74
C THR A 132 -1.95 -3.06 -16.75
N TYR A 133 -0.65 -3.17 -16.99
CA TYR A 133 0.27 -3.84 -16.09
C TYR A 133 0.34 -3.17 -14.70
N SER A 134 0.34 -1.83 -14.63
CA SER A 134 0.32 -1.13 -13.35
C SER A 134 -0.97 -1.40 -12.57
N ILE A 135 -2.13 -1.38 -13.24
CA ILE A 135 -3.44 -1.71 -12.63
C ILE A 135 -3.44 -3.15 -12.09
N ASP A 136 -2.94 -4.11 -12.86
CA ASP A 136 -2.86 -5.51 -12.43
C ASP A 136 -1.93 -5.68 -11.22
N ALA A 137 -0.76 -5.03 -11.26
CA ALA A 137 0.20 -5.06 -10.16
C ALA A 137 -0.36 -4.39 -8.89
N GLN A 138 -1.04 -3.24 -9.01
CA GLN A 138 -1.75 -2.60 -7.91
C GLN A 138 -2.82 -3.53 -7.31
N ALA A 139 -3.62 -4.19 -8.14
CA ALA A 139 -4.67 -5.11 -7.69
C ALA A 139 -4.08 -6.34 -6.97
N GLN A 140 -2.97 -6.90 -7.45
CA GLN A 140 -2.26 -7.99 -6.78
C GLN A 140 -1.70 -7.56 -5.43
N LEU A 141 -1.02 -6.42 -5.37
CA LEU A 141 -0.50 -5.88 -4.11
C LEU A 141 -1.61 -5.61 -3.10
N LEU A 142 -2.73 -5.01 -3.55
CA LEU A 142 -3.90 -4.79 -2.71
C LEU A 142 -4.46 -6.11 -2.16
N SER A 143 -4.54 -7.17 -2.97
CA SER A 143 -5.00 -8.49 -2.51
C SER A 143 -4.11 -9.06 -1.40
N VAL A 144 -2.79 -8.96 -1.56
CA VAL A 144 -1.83 -9.42 -0.54
C VAL A 144 -1.90 -8.53 0.71
N ALA A 145 -2.03 -7.22 0.54
CA ALA A 145 -2.19 -6.27 1.64
C ALA A 145 -3.43 -6.58 2.48
N VAL A 146 -4.59 -6.82 1.85
CA VAL A 146 -5.83 -7.21 2.56
C VAL A 146 -5.61 -8.48 3.39
N ARG A 147 -4.97 -9.51 2.84
CA ARG A 147 -4.69 -10.75 3.58
C ARG A 147 -3.75 -10.51 4.76
N ALA A 148 -2.71 -9.70 4.57
CA ALA A 148 -1.79 -9.32 5.64
C ALA A 148 -2.51 -8.50 6.73
N THR A 149 -3.43 -7.62 6.36
CA THR A 149 -4.27 -6.87 7.32
C THR A 149 -5.13 -7.81 8.16
N ILE A 150 -5.82 -8.75 7.53
CA ILE A 150 -6.67 -9.74 8.22
C ILE A 150 -5.82 -10.59 9.18
N ALA A 151 -4.68 -11.10 8.71
CA ALA A 151 -3.76 -11.88 9.53
C ALA A 151 -3.23 -11.07 10.72
N GLY A 152 -2.85 -9.80 10.51
CA GLY A 152 -2.37 -8.91 11.55
C GLY A 152 -3.43 -8.58 12.59
N GLY A 153 -4.66 -8.31 12.15
CA GLY A 153 -5.78 -8.08 13.05
C GLY A 153 -6.09 -9.32 13.92
N ALA A 154 -6.15 -10.49 13.30
CA ALA A 154 -6.37 -11.75 14.02
C ALA A 154 -5.24 -12.05 15.03
N LEU A 155 -3.99 -11.85 14.62
CA LEU A 155 -2.83 -12.08 15.48
C LEU A 155 -2.80 -11.08 16.65
N THR A 156 -3.07 -9.81 16.40
CA THR A 156 -3.16 -8.77 17.44
C THR A 156 -4.24 -9.12 18.47
N LEU A 157 -5.43 -9.52 18.01
CA LEU A 157 -6.51 -9.96 18.89
C LEU A 157 -6.13 -11.20 19.71
N ALA A 158 -5.47 -12.19 19.10
CA ALA A 158 -5.00 -13.38 19.82
C ALA A 158 -4.02 -13.02 20.93
N VAL A 159 -3.09 -12.09 20.67
CA VAL A 159 -2.16 -11.59 21.70
C VAL A 159 -2.89 -10.85 22.81
N TRP A 160 -3.88 -10.02 22.49
CA TRP A 160 -4.67 -9.34 23.52
C TRP A 160 -5.44 -10.30 24.42
N VAL A 161 -6.07 -11.32 23.85
CA VAL A 161 -6.73 -12.39 24.61
C VAL A 161 -5.72 -13.07 25.53
N TRP A 162 -4.51 -13.32 25.04
CA TRP A 162 -3.44 -13.90 25.84
C TRP A 162 -3.04 -12.99 27.02
N ILE A 163 -2.81 -11.69 26.77
CA ILE A 163 -2.51 -10.71 27.82
C ILE A 163 -3.58 -10.71 28.90
N LEU A 164 -4.86 -10.68 28.51
CA LEU A 164 -5.97 -10.67 29.45
C LEU A 164 -6.04 -11.97 30.26
N ALA A 165 -5.87 -13.12 29.61
CA ALA A 165 -5.88 -14.42 30.28
C ALA A 165 -4.77 -14.53 31.34
N GLU A 166 -3.54 -14.16 30.98
CA GLU A 166 -2.40 -14.11 31.91
C GLU A 166 -2.71 -13.26 33.14
N LYS A 167 -3.24 -12.05 32.94
CA LYS A 167 -3.57 -11.15 34.04
C LYS A 167 -4.72 -11.66 34.90
N MET A 168 -5.76 -12.23 34.31
CA MET A 168 -6.89 -12.78 35.07
C MET A 168 -6.46 -13.99 35.91
N LEU A 169 -5.59 -14.85 35.38
CA LEU A 169 -5.03 -15.99 36.12
C LEU A 169 -4.13 -15.52 37.27
N ALA A 170 -3.30 -14.50 37.05
CA ALA A 170 -2.46 -13.91 38.10
C ALA A 170 -3.30 -13.31 39.24
N VAL A 171 -4.39 -12.59 38.91
CA VAL A 171 -5.31 -12.04 39.92
C VAL A 171 -6.00 -13.17 40.70
N SER A 172 -6.49 -14.22 40.01
CA SER A 172 -7.14 -15.35 40.67
C SER A 172 -6.21 -16.05 41.67
N ALA A 173 -4.94 -16.23 41.31
CA ALA A 173 -3.94 -16.87 42.18
C ALA A 173 -3.55 -16.00 43.39
N ALA A 174 -3.66 -14.67 43.29
CA ALA A 174 -3.39 -13.76 44.40
C ALA A 174 -4.54 -13.70 45.43
N THR A 175 -5.75 -14.10 45.02
CA THR A 175 -6.96 -14.07 45.87
C THR A 175 -7.30 -15.40 46.55
N SER A 176 -6.57 -16.48 46.24
CA SER A 176 -6.70 -17.81 46.83
C SER A 176 -5.63 -18.07 47.88
#